data_AF-A0A7N5KA44-F1
#
_entry.id   AF-A0A7N5KA44-F1
#
_cell.length_a   1.000
_cell.length_b   1.000
_cell.length_c   1.000
_cell.angle_alpha   90.00
_cell.angle_beta   90.00
_cell.angle_gamma   90.00
#
_symmetry.space_group_name_H-M   'P 1'
#
loop_
_entity.id
_entity.type
_entity.pdbx_description
1 polymer ?
#
loop_
_entity_poly.entity_id
_entity_poly.type
_entity_poly.pdbx_seq_one_letter_code
_entity_poly.pdbx_strand_id
1 'polypeptide(L)' 'MEQAMTPSEMANSLGLPALKDRKWQIFKTSATKGTGLDEAMEWLTSSSTGLHMHQAVTSATPT' A
#
# COMPACT_ATOMS: atom_id res chain seq x y z
N MET A 1 12.01 21.29 -8.84
CA MET A 1 10.91 20.30 -8.81
C MET A 1 9.82 20.89 -7.93
N GLU A 2 8.96 21.74 -8.49
CA GLU A 2 7.95 22.51 -7.71
C GLU A 2 6.52 22.27 -8.22
N GLN A 3 6.30 21.31 -9.12
CA GLN A 3 4.98 20.98 -9.67
C GLN A 3 4.40 19.66 -9.13
N ALA A 4 5.01 19.09 -8.09
CA ALA A 4 4.45 17.89 -7.46
C ALA A 4 3.28 18.30 -6.54
N MET A 5 2.07 17.80 -6.84
CA MET A 5 0.91 17.99 -5.97
C MET A 5 1.17 17.45 -4.57
N THR A 6 0.53 18.06 -3.57
CA THR A 6 0.59 17.52 -2.22
C THR A 6 -0.13 16.17 -2.16
N PRO A 7 0.25 15.27 -1.23
CA PRO A 7 -0.43 13.99 -1.07
C PRO A 7 -1.94 14.14 -0.84
N SER A 8 -2.37 15.14 -0.08
CA SER A 8 -3.79 15.38 0.21
C SER A 8 -4.58 15.80 -1.03
N GLU A 9 -4.03 16.68 -1.86
CA GLU A 9 -4.67 17.09 -3.12
C GLU A 9 -4.77 15.90 -4.09
N MET A 10 -3.73 15.08 -4.14
CA MET A 10 -3.69 13.89 -4.99
C MET A 10 -4.68 12.81 -4.51
N ALA A 11 -4.80 12.60 -3.19
CA ALA A 11 -5.80 11.71 -2.60
C ALA A 11 -7.23 12.13 -2.95
N ASN A 12 -7.51 13.43 -2.82
CA ASN A 12 -8.83 13.98 -3.12
C ASN A 12 -9.15 13.90 -4.61
N SER A 13 -8.19 14.24 -5.48
CA SER A 13 -8.36 14.21 -6.93
C SER A 13 -8.61 12.79 -7.46
N LEU A 14 -8.00 11.78 -6.82
CA LEU A 14 -8.22 10.36 -7.13
C LEU A 14 -9.42 9.74 -6.41
N GLY A 15 -10.09 10.49 -5.52
CA GLY A 15 -11.23 9.98 -4.75
C GLY A 15 -10.89 8.89 -3.73
N LEU A 16 -9.64 8.79 -3.29
CA LEU A 16 -9.21 7.77 -2.32
C LEU A 16 -9.99 7.81 -1.00
N PRO A 17 -10.35 8.98 -0.43
CA PRO A 17 -11.15 9.04 0.79
C PRO A 17 -12.54 8.37 0.68
N ALA A 18 -13.06 8.17 -0.53
CA ALA A 18 -14.32 7.46 -0.74
C ALA A 18 -14.18 5.93 -0.62
N LEU A 19 -12.96 5.39 -0.75
CA LEU A 19 -12.67 3.96 -0.63
C LEU A 19 -12.59 3.57 0.86
N LYS A 20 -13.71 3.13 1.43
CA LYS A 20 -13.79 2.69 2.84
C LYS A 20 -13.42 1.22 3.04
N ASP A 21 -13.65 0.39 2.02
CA ASP A 21 -13.48 -1.07 2.10
C ASP A 21 -12.12 -1.55 1.59
N ARG A 22 -11.22 -0.62 1.24
CA ARG A 22 -9.86 -0.94 0.78
C ARG A 22 -8.85 -0.02 1.42
N LYS A 23 -7.74 -0.61 1.88
CA LYS A 23 -6.58 0.15 2.37
C LYS A 23 -5.89 0.85 1.20
N TRP A 24 -5.53 2.11 1.40
CA TRP A 24 -4.80 2.92 0.43
C TRP A 24 -3.77 3.78 1.17
N GLN A 25 -2.70 4.16 0.48
CA GLN A 25 -1.69 5.08 0.97
C GLN A 25 -1.00 5.77 -0.22
N ILE A 26 -0.58 7.02 -0.05
CA ILE A 26 0.17 7.77 -1.06
C ILE A 26 1.62 7.88 -0.62
N PHE A 27 2.52 7.49 -1.52
CA PHE A 27 3.96 7.63 -1.34
C PHE A 27 4.49 8.67 -2.33
N LYS A 28 5.34 9.58 -1.85
CA LYS A 28 6.09 10.48 -2.73
C LYS A 28 7.21 9.68 -3.37
N THR A 29 7.14 9.48 -4.68
CA THR A 29 8.12 8.69 -5.41
C THR A 29 8.76 9.48 -6.54
N SER A 30 10.00 9.13 -6.88
CA SER A 30 10.70 9.66 -8.06
C SER A 30 11.20 8.51 -8.91
N ALA A 31 10.52 8.24 -10.03
CA ALA A 31 10.86 7.15 -10.93
C ALA A 31 12.30 7.24 -11.48
N THR A 32 12.80 8.46 -11.71
CA THR A 32 14.16 8.67 -12.24
C THR A 32 15.26 8.56 -11.20
N LYS A 33 14.94 8.75 -9.91
CA LYS A 33 15.91 8.70 -8.80
C LYS A 33 15.78 7.44 -7.95
N GLY A 34 14.73 6.63 -8.17
CA GLY A 34 14.42 5.47 -7.34
C GLY A 34 13.85 5.80 -5.96
N THR A 35 13.68 7.07 -5.60
CA THR A 35 13.26 7.48 -4.26
C THR A 35 11.82 7.05 -3.97
N GLY A 36 11.60 6.43 -2.81
CA GLY A 36 10.27 6.07 -2.30
C GLY A 36 9.63 4.83 -2.94
N LEU A 37 10.29 4.18 -3.90
CA LEU A 37 9.75 2.96 -4.52
C LEU A 37 9.81 1.74 -3.59
N ASP A 38 10.93 1.55 -2.88
CA ASP A 38 11.11 0.39 -1.99
C ASP A 38 10.08 0.43 -0.84
N GLU A 39 9.94 1.58 -0.16
CA GLU A 39 8.94 1.78 0.90
C GLU A 39 7.51 1.54 0.39
N ALA A 40 7.18 2.01 -0.82
CA ALA A 40 5.87 1.79 -1.42
C ALA A 40 5.62 0.31 -1.73
N MET A 41 6.64 -0.40 -2.18
CA MET A 41 6.57 -1.83 -2.51
C MET A 41 6.46 -2.71 -1.26
N GLU A 42 7.19 -2.37 -0.19
CA GLU A 42 7.06 -3.01 1.11
C GLU A 42 5.67 -2.81 1.70
N TRP A 43 5.12 -1.59 1.62
CA TRP A 43 3.76 -1.32 2.07
C TRP A 43 2.72 -2.11 1.29
N LEU A 44 2.89 -2.23 -0.04
CA LEU A 44 1.99 -3.02 -0.88
C LEU A 44 2.02 -4.49 -0.45
N THR A 45 3.21 -5.05 -0.24
CA THR A 45 3.40 -6.43 0.21
C THR A 45 2.79 -6.66 1.59
N SER A 46 3.03 -5.78 2.55
CA SER A 46 2.42 -5.84 3.88
C SER A 46 0.89 -5.75 3.81
N SER A 47 0.37 -4.84 2.99
CA SER A 47 -1.07 -4.65 2.80
C SER A 47 -1.74 -5.84 2.13
N SER A 48 -1.07 -6.51 1.18
CA SER A 48 -1.57 -7.74 0.54
C SER A 48 -1.46 -8.97 1.44
N THR A 49 -0.45 -9.01 2.31
CA THR A 49 -0.21 -10.16 3.20
C THR A 49 -1.28 -10.26 4.30
N GLY A 50 -1.91 -9.13 4.67
CA GLY A 50 -3.10 -9.12 5.51
C GLY A 50 -4.31 -9.88 4.94
N LEU A 51 -4.34 -10.17 3.63
CA LEU A 51 -5.39 -10.96 2.98
C LEU A 51 -5.08 -12.48 2.96
N HIS A 52 -3.83 -12.90 3.20
CA HIS A 52 -3.41 -14.31 3.11
C HIS A 52 -3.46 -15.08 4.44
N MET A 53 -3.88 -14.47 5.55
CA MET A 53 -3.97 -15.16 6.84
C MET A 53 -5.23 -16.04 7.00
N HIS A 54 -6.09 -16.16 5.97
CA HIS A 54 -7.32 -16.95 6.04
C HIS A 54 -7.19 -18.44 5.67
N GLN A 55 -5.99 -18.93 5.33
CA GLN A 55 -5.75 -20.38 5.19
C GLN A 55 -4.38 -20.79 5.73
N ALA A 56 -4.24 -20.76 7.05
CA ALA A 56 -3.41 -21.72 7.76
C ALA A 56 -4.25 -22.37 8.85
N VAL A 57 -5.38 -22.95 8.43
CA VAL A 57 -6.17 -23.84 9.27
C VAL A 57 -5.49 -25.22 9.21
N THR A 58 -5.09 -25.72 10.36
CA THR A 58 -4.90 -27.15 10.69
C THR A 58 -4.02 -27.99 9.74
N SER A 59 -2.74 -28.15 10.09
CA SER A 59 -2.05 -29.45 10.21
C SER A 59 -0.61 -29.12 10.66
N ALA A 60 -0.01 -29.66 11.71
CA ALA A 60 -0.23 -30.94 12.36
C ALA A 60 0.29 -30.88 13.81
N THR A 61 -0.56 -31.31 14.74
CA THR A 61 -0.12 -32.24 15.80
C THR A 61 -0.86 -33.53 15.47
N PRO A 62 -0.15 -34.63 15.17
CA PRO A 62 0.10 -35.60 16.24
C PRO A 62 1.41 -36.40 16.07
N THR A 63 2.21 -36.49 17.12
CA THR A 63 2.59 -37.72 17.86
C THR A 63 3.42 -37.31 19.05
#